data_AF-A0A376TJH5-F1
#
_entry.id   AF-A0A376TJH5-F1
#
_cell.length_a   1.000
_cell.length_b   1.000
_cell.length_c   1.000
_cell.angle_alpha   90.00
_cell.angle_beta   90.00
_cell.angle_gamma   90.00
#
_symmetry.space_group_name_H-M   'P 1'
#
loop_
_entity.id
_entity.type
_entity.pdbx_description
1 polymer ?
#
loop_
_entity_poly.entity_id
_entity_poly.type
_entity_poly.pdbx_seq_one_letter_code
_entity_poly.pdbx_strand_id
1 'polypeptide(L)'
;MAAAGTQAEEVFEDIITQYNGKYILAVEGNPPLGEQGMFCISSGRPFIEKLKRAAAGASAIIAWGTCASWGCVQAARPNPTQATPIDKVITDKPIIKVPGCPPIPDVMSAIITYMVTFDRLPDVDRMGRPLMFYGQRIHDKCYRRAHFDAGEFVQSWDDDAARKGYCLYKMGCKGLPPITPVPPHAGMMAFLSQSSLVTAAWAVRKMVSGIAVRSTAAWSIFRKWVLIPPPIPSV
;
A
#
# COMPACT_ATOMS: atom_id res chain seq x y z
N MET A 1 3.63 11.72 -15.59
CA MET A 1 4.50 12.07 -16.74
C MET A 1 3.68 12.83 -17.78
N ALA A 2 4.30 13.66 -18.62
CA ALA A 2 3.60 14.45 -19.64
C ALA A 2 3.31 13.67 -20.92
N ALA A 3 4.24 12.82 -21.37
CA ALA A 3 4.06 11.98 -22.55
C ALA A 3 2.97 10.92 -22.35
N ALA A 4 2.26 10.58 -23.43
CA ALA A 4 1.22 9.55 -23.50
C ALA A 4 1.35 8.76 -24.81
N GLY A 5 0.60 7.67 -24.97
CA GLY A 5 0.62 6.87 -26.21
C GLY A 5 2.03 6.44 -26.62
N THR A 6 2.36 6.59 -27.91
CA THR A 6 3.67 6.21 -28.47
C THR A 6 4.82 6.99 -27.86
N GLN A 7 4.63 8.27 -27.52
CA GLN A 7 5.69 9.06 -26.87
C GLN A 7 6.04 8.51 -25.49
N ALA A 8 5.06 7.94 -24.76
CA ALA A 8 5.34 7.27 -23.49
C ALA A 8 6.03 5.92 -23.67
N GLU A 9 5.80 5.23 -24.79
CA GLU A 9 6.49 3.98 -25.15
C GLU A 9 7.94 4.23 -25.56
N GLU A 10 8.20 5.31 -26.32
CA GLU A 10 9.56 5.78 -26.65
C GLU A 10 10.34 6.09 -25.37
N VAL A 11 9.78 6.91 -24.47
CA VAL A 11 10.44 7.22 -23.18
C VAL A 11 10.69 5.94 -22.37
N PHE A 12 9.77 4.99 -22.37
CA PHE A 12 9.97 3.74 -21.67
C PHE A 12 11.16 2.97 -22.25
N GLU A 13 11.20 2.81 -23.57
CA GLU A 13 12.25 2.07 -24.28
C GLU A 13 13.62 2.75 -24.17
N ASP A 14 13.68 4.08 -24.32
CA ASP A 14 14.88 4.89 -24.19
C ASP A 14 15.50 4.73 -22.81
N ILE A 15 14.69 4.85 -21.75
CA ILE A 15 15.20 4.81 -20.37
C ILE A 15 15.71 3.42 -19.99
N ILE A 16 14.94 2.35 -20.29
CA ILE A 16 15.37 1.00 -19.90
C ILE A 16 16.59 0.53 -20.69
N THR A 17 16.77 1.02 -21.91
CA THR A 17 17.93 0.69 -22.75
C THR A 17 19.15 1.52 -22.36
N GLN A 18 19.01 2.84 -22.24
CA GLN A 18 20.12 3.75 -21.91
C GLN A 18 20.67 3.51 -20.50
N TYR A 19 19.81 3.19 -19.54
CA TYR A 19 20.17 2.98 -18.13
C TYR A 19 20.15 1.50 -17.73
N ASN A 20 20.25 0.59 -18.69
CA ASN A 20 20.24 -0.85 -18.43
C ASN A 20 21.25 -1.24 -17.33
N GLY A 21 20.78 -1.99 -16.35
CA GLY A 21 21.53 -2.43 -15.16
C GLY A 21 21.73 -1.37 -14.09
N LYS A 22 21.24 -0.13 -14.28
CA LYS A 22 21.49 1.01 -13.38
C LYS A 22 20.24 1.57 -12.72
N TYR A 23 19.07 1.43 -13.33
CA TYR A 23 17.83 1.98 -12.77
C TYR A 23 17.18 1.07 -11.71
N ILE A 24 16.47 1.70 -10.78
CA ILE A 24 15.58 1.03 -9.82
C ILE A 24 14.18 0.98 -10.42
N LEU A 25 13.57 -0.20 -10.39
CA LEU A 25 12.19 -0.38 -10.83
C LEU A 25 11.22 -0.28 -9.65
N ALA A 26 10.39 0.76 -9.62
CA ALA A 26 9.26 0.85 -8.71
C ALA A 26 8.03 0.19 -9.35
N VAL A 27 7.42 -0.78 -8.66
CA VAL A 27 6.20 -1.46 -9.12
C VAL A 27 5.07 -1.23 -8.15
N GLU A 28 3.97 -0.68 -8.65
CA GLU A 28 2.68 -0.63 -7.99
C GLU A 28 1.71 -1.56 -8.73
N GLY A 29 0.82 -2.24 -8.00
CA GLY A 29 -0.07 -3.25 -8.59
C GLY A 29 0.62 -4.59 -8.82
N ASN A 30 -0.01 -5.46 -9.61
CA ASN A 30 0.48 -6.80 -9.93
C ASN A 30 -0.07 -7.32 -11.27
N PRO A 31 0.63 -8.28 -11.92
CA PRO A 31 0.14 -8.90 -13.15
C PRO A 31 -1.00 -9.90 -12.86
N PRO A 32 -2.14 -9.80 -13.56
CA PRO A 32 -3.09 -10.91 -13.65
C PRO A 32 -2.55 -11.99 -14.60
N LEU A 33 -2.79 -13.26 -14.28
CA LEU A 33 -2.37 -14.40 -15.12
C LEU A 33 -3.54 -15.03 -15.91
N GLY A 34 -4.78 -14.77 -15.50
CA GLY A 34 -5.96 -15.24 -16.24
C GLY A 34 -6.09 -14.59 -17.62
N GLU A 35 -6.82 -15.25 -18.52
CA GLU A 35 -7.06 -14.78 -19.91
C GLU A 35 -5.77 -14.35 -20.63
N GLN A 36 -4.73 -15.19 -20.55
CA GLN A 36 -3.41 -14.92 -21.15
C GLN A 36 -2.77 -13.60 -20.66
N GLY A 37 -3.17 -13.11 -19.48
CA GLY A 37 -2.71 -11.84 -18.89
C GLY A 37 -3.45 -10.60 -19.40
N MET A 38 -4.49 -10.76 -20.23
CA MET A 38 -5.21 -9.65 -20.87
C MET A 38 -6.20 -8.93 -19.95
N PHE A 39 -6.35 -9.34 -18.70
CA PHE A 39 -7.06 -8.54 -17.70
C PHE A 39 -6.34 -7.21 -17.37
N CYS A 40 -5.05 -7.09 -17.69
CA CYS A 40 -4.31 -5.83 -17.63
C CYS A 40 -3.49 -5.66 -18.92
N ILE A 41 -3.90 -4.72 -19.76
CA ILE A 41 -3.32 -4.49 -21.09
C ILE A 41 -2.56 -3.18 -21.07
N SER A 42 -1.30 -3.20 -21.48
CA SER A 42 -0.51 -2.00 -21.78
C SER A 42 -0.06 -2.09 -23.23
N SER A 43 -0.31 -1.03 -24.01
CA SER A 43 0.20 -0.96 -25.39
C SER A 43 -0.25 -2.13 -26.28
N GLY A 44 -1.49 -2.58 -26.08
CA GLY A 44 -2.08 -3.71 -26.81
C GLY A 44 -1.56 -5.10 -26.40
N ARG A 45 -0.71 -5.20 -25.36
CA ARG A 45 -0.08 -6.45 -24.90
C ARG A 45 -0.35 -6.72 -23.41
N PRO A 46 -0.23 -7.96 -22.94
CA PRO A 46 -0.31 -8.28 -21.52
C PRO A 46 0.70 -7.47 -20.69
N PHE A 47 0.25 -6.87 -19.60
CA PHE A 47 1.12 -6.07 -18.71
C PHE A 47 2.35 -6.86 -18.20
N ILE A 48 2.23 -8.17 -18.04
CA ILE A 48 3.33 -9.05 -17.61
C ILE A 48 4.55 -8.98 -18.54
N GLU A 49 4.35 -8.70 -19.84
CA GLU A 49 5.46 -8.50 -20.78
C GLU A 49 6.24 -7.22 -20.46
N LYS A 50 5.54 -6.11 -20.24
CA LYS A 50 6.13 -4.83 -19.84
C LYS A 50 6.87 -4.96 -18.50
N LEU A 51 6.28 -5.67 -17.54
CA LEU A 51 6.90 -5.96 -16.25
C LEU A 51 8.21 -6.74 -16.42
N LYS A 52 8.22 -7.85 -17.18
CA LYS A 52 9.43 -8.66 -17.40
C LYS A 52 10.51 -7.86 -18.13
N ARG A 53 10.15 -7.10 -19.16
CA ARG A 53 11.07 -6.22 -19.90
C ARG A 53 11.72 -5.19 -18.97
N ALA A 54 10.94 -4.50 -18.15
CA ALA A 54 11.45 -3.53 -17.20
C ALA A 54 12.27 -4.17 -16.07
N ALA A 55 11.88 -5.35 -15.59
CA ALA A 55 12.59 -6.05 -14.53
C ALA A 55 13.96 -6.56 -14.97
N ALA A 56 14.09 -7.05 -16.20
CA ALA A 56 15.34 -7.60 -16.73
C ALA A 56 16.51 -6.59 -16.67
N GLY A 57 16.23 -5.31 -17.00
CA GLY A 57 17.23 -4.24 -16.96
C GLY A 57 17.38 -3.53 -15.60
N ALA A 58 16.54 -3.83 -14.61
CA ALA A 58 16.63 -3.17 -13.31
C ALA A 58 17.79 -3.71 -12.46
N SER A 59 18.41 -2.85 -11.66
CA SER A 59 19.39 -3.28 -10.63
C SER A 59 18.71 -3.85 -9.39
N ALA A 60 17.59 -3.24 -8.99
CA ALA A 60 16.71 -3.74 -7.92
C ALA A 60 15.27 -3.29 -8.16
N ILE A 61 14.33 -3.95 -7.47
CA ILE A 61 12.90 -3.71 -7.59
C ILE A 61 12.32 -3.34 -6.23
N ILE A 62 11.49 -2.31 -6.19
CA ILE A 62 10.67 -1.97 -5.02
C ILE A 62 9.22 -2.30 -5.31
N ALA A 63 8.68 -3.26 -4.57
CA ALA A 63 7.29 -3.67 -4.65
C ALA A 63 6.44 -2.83 -3.67
N TRP A 64 5.86 -1.75 -4.19
CA TRP A 64 5.06 -0.81 -3.41
C TRP A 64 3.67 -1.36 -3.12
N GLY A 65 3.33 -1.36 -1.84
CA GLY A 65 2.02 -1.75 -1.34
C GLY A 65 1.79 -3.25 -1.32
N THR A 66 0.67 -3.63 -0.70
CA THR A 66 0.25 -5.04 -0.58
C THR A 66 -0.05 -5.65 -1.95
N CYS A 67 -0.38 -4.86 -2.98
CA CYS A 67 -0.64 -5.36 -4.33
C CYS A 67 0.61 -6.03 -4.90
N ALA A 68 1.70 -5.28 -5.03
CA ALA A 68 2.96 -5.79 -5.58
C ALA A 68 3.62 -6.80 -4.65
N SER A 69 3.50 -6.57 -3.32
CA SER A 69 4.11 -7.45 -2.32
C SER A 69 3.42 -8.81 -2.23
N TRP A 70 2.08 -8.87 -2.25
CA TRP A 70 1.31 -10.06 -1.85
C TRP A 70 0.02 -10.34 -2.63
N GLY A 71 -0.44 -9.45 -3.52
CA GLY A 71 -1.68 -9.63 -4.27
C GLY A 71 -2.77 -8.60 -3.96
N CYS A 72 -2.95 -8.24 -2.68
CA CYS A 72 -4.01 -7.34 -2.17
C CYS A 72 -5.44 -7.80 -2.52
N VAL A 73 -6.36 -6.84 -2.69
CA VAL A 73 -7.81 -7.10 -2.80
C VAL A 73 -8.16 -7.95 -4.03
N GLN A 74 -7.50 -7.74 -5.17
CA GLN A 74 -7.75 -8.47 -6.40
C GLN A 74 -7.34 -9.95 -6.31
N ALA A 75 -6.42 -10.29 -5.41
CA ALA A 75 -6.01 -11.67 -5.14
C ALA A 75 -6.80 -12.33 -4.00
N ALA A 76 -7.71 -11.59 -3.33
CA ALA A 76 -8.59 -12.16 -2.34
C ALA A 76 -9.54 -13.19 -2.98
N ARG A 77 -10.02 -14.17 -2.21
CA ARG A 77 -10.91 -15.22 -2.71
C ARG A 77 -12.11 -14.60 -3.46
N PRO A 78 -12.41 -15.02 -4.71
CA PRO A 78 -11.88 -16.20 -5.40
C PRO A 78 -10.66 -15.96 -6.32
N ASN A 79 -10.07 -14.76 -6.36
CA ASN A 79 -8.99 -14.36 -7.28
C ASN A 79 -9.35 -14.58 -8.77
N PRO A 80 -10.38 -13.89 -9.30
CA PRO A 80 -10.92 -14.15 -10.63
C PRO A 80 -9.91 -13.88 -11.76
N THR A 81 -9.00 -12.93 -11.57
CA THR A 81 -8.00 -12.56 -12.58
C THR A 81 -6.67 -13.30 -12.42
N GLN A 82 -6.54 -14.14 -11.39
CA GLN A 82 -5.29 -14.78 -10.99
C GLN A 82 -4.17 -13.75 -10.76
N ALA A 83 -4.51 -12.64 -10.09
CA ALA A 83 -3.57 -11.60 -9.72
C ALA A 83 -2.47 -12.18 -8.82
N THR A 84 -1.21 -11.98 -9.23
CA THR A 84 -0.05 -12.68 -8.68
C THR A 84 1.05 -11.68 -8.27
N PRO A 85 1.59 -11.72 -7.04
CA PRO A 85 2.60 -10.75 -6.59
C PRO A 85 3.90 -10.82 -7.40
N ILE A 86 4.68 -9.73 -7.37
CA ILE A 86 5.84 -9.54 -8.24
C ILE A 86 6.92 -10.61 -8.03
N ASP A 87 7.14 -11.03 -6.78
CA ASP A 87 8.14 -12.05 -6.42
C ASP A 87 7.79 -13.47 -6.88
N LYS A 88 6.59 -13.69 -7.41
CA LYS A 88 6.19 -14.95 -8.06
C LYS A 88 6.37 -14.92 -9.58
N VAL A 89 6.60 -13.74 -10.16
CA VAL A 89 6.81 -13.55 -11.59
C VAL A 89 8.26 -13.22 -11.92
N ILE A 90 8.90 -12.39 -11.09
CA ILE A 90 10.32 -12.04 -11.19
C ILE A 90 11.04 -12.69 -10.03
N THR A 91 12.00 -13.58 -10.34
CA THR A 91 12.68 -14.44 -9.35
C THR A 91 14.19 -14.28 -9.34
N ASP A 92 14.73 -13.48 -10.26
CA ASP A 92 16.16 -13.30 -10.54
C ASP A 92 16.69 -11.90 -10.16
N LYS A 93 15.88 -11.10 -9.46
CA LYS A 93 16.22 -9.73 -9.03
C LYS A 93 16.00 -9.53 -7.52
N PRO A 94 16.78 -8.64 -6.88
CA PRO A 94 16.48 -8.20 -5.51
C PRO A 94 15.12 -7.47 -5.47
N ILE A 95 14.21 -7.92 -4.61
CA ILE A 95 12.87 -7.32 -4.45
C ILE A 95 12.68 -6.87 -3.00
N ILE A 96 12.50 -5.57 -2.81
CA ILE A 96 12.15 -4.96 -1.52
C ILE A 96 10.64 -4.81 -1.45
N LYS A 97 10.00 -5.55 -0.54
CA LYS A 97 8.56 -5.47 -0.30
C LYS A 97 8.25 -4.36 0.69
N VAL A 98 7.45 -3.39 0.27
CA VAL A 98 6.98 -2.31 1.15
C VAL A 98 5.46 -2.39 1.26
N PRO A 99 4.92 -3.32 2.06
CA PRO A 99 3.48 -3.59 2.10
C PRO A 99 2.70 -2.52 2.88
N GLY A 100 1.39 -2.49 2.65
CA GLY A 100 0.47 -1.46 3.13
C GLY A 100 -0.55 -1.14 2.04
N CYS A 101 -1.75 -0.71 2.40
CA CYS A 101 -2.81 -0.41 1.44
C CYS A 101 -3.42 0.99 1.69
N PRO A 102 -2.67 2.08 1.39
CA PRO A 102 -1.27 2.10 0.92
C PRO A 102 -0.25 2.01 2.07
N PRO A 103 1.07 1.89 1.78
CA PRO A 103 2.11 2.13 2.76
C PRO A 103 2.04 3.56 3.31
N ILE A 104 2.66 3.79 4.47
CA ILE A 104 2.71 5.13 5.06
C ILE A 104 3.57 6.02 4.16
N PRO A 105 3.10 7.22 3.73
CA PRO A 105 3.85 8.10 2.84
C PRO A 105 5.29 8.38 3.30
N ASP A 106 5.46 8.72 4.59
CA ASP A 106 6.78 9.01 5.16
C ASP A 106 7.68 7.77 5.25
N VAL A 107 7.10 6.57 5.32
CA VAL A 107 7.87 5.33 5.23
C VAL A 107 8.37 5.12 3.80
N MET A 108 7.56 5.43 2.79
CA MET A 108 7.98 5.34 1.39
C MET A 108 9.12 6.31 1.09
N SER A 109 8.99 7.58 1.50
CA SER A 109 10.02 8.59 1.30
C SER A 109 11.29 8.29 2.12
N ALA A 110 11.15 7.78 3.35
CA ALA A 110 12.29 7.37 4.18
C ALA A 110 13.09 6.21 3.55
N ILE A 111 12.41 5.24 2.91
CA ILE A 111 13.10 4.15 2.20
C ILE A 111 13.87 4.69 0.99
N ILE A 112 13.26 5.60 0.21
CA ILE A 112 13.92 6.23 -0.94
C ILE A 112 15.15 7.02 -0.48
N THR A 113 14.98 7.91 0.50
CA THR A 113 16.08 8.71 1.03
C THR A 113 17.17 7.85 1.64
N TYR A 114 16.84 6.74 2.32
CA TYR A 114 17.82 5.77 2.80
C TYR A 114 18.66 5.18 1.64
N MET A 115 18.01 4.67 0.59
CA MET A 115 18.75 4.06 -0.54
C MET A 115 19.63 5.08 -1.26
N VAL A 116 19.15 6.30 -1.44
CA VAL A 116 19.91 7.39 -2.09
C VAL A 116 21.08 7.84 -1.21
N THR A 117 20.87 7.98 0.10
CA THR A 117 21.89 8.52 1.02
C THR A 117 22.99 7.50 1.33
N PHE A 118 22.61 6.23 1.49
CA PHE A 118 23.54 5.17 1.91
C PHE A 118 24.02 4.28 0.75
N ASP A 119 23.56 4.52 -0.48
CA ASP A 119 23.90 3.78 -1.70
C ASP A 119 23.82 2.25 -1.53
N ARG A 120 22.77 1.79 -0.82
CA ARG A 120 22.52 0.36 -0.56
C ARG A 120 21.04 0.08 -0.36
N LEU A 121 20.66 -1.17 -0.56
CA LEU A 121 19.33 -1.66 -0.19
C LEU A 121 19.18 -1.70 1.35
N PRO A 122 17.98 -1.48 1.88
CA PRO A 122 17.72 -1.62 3.30
C PRO A 122 17.85 -3.09 3.73
N ASP A 123 18.27 -3.31 4.96
CA ASP A 123 18.25 -4.66 5.53
C ASP A 123 16.80 -5.11 5.67
N VAL A 124 16.53 -6.33 5.18
CA VAL A 124 15.19 -6.89 5.10
C VAL A 124 15.02 -8.11 6.00
N ASP A 125 13.79 -8.35 6.43
CA ASP A 125 13.42 -9.62 7.06
C ASP A 125 13.33 -10.76 6.04
N ARG A 126 13.04 -11.98 6.54
CA ARG A 126 12.85 -13.19 5.71
C ARG A 126 11.74 -13.10 4.66
N MET A 127 10.88 -12.08 4.72
CA MET A 127 9.81 -11.85 3.75
C MET A 127 10.18 -10.76 2.72
N GLY A 128 11.35 -10.13 2.86
CA GLY A 128 11.82 -9.05 2.00
C GLY A 128 11.36 -7.65 2.43
N ARG A 129 10.92 -7.46 3.69
CA ARG A 129 10.42 -6.17 4.19
C ARG A 129 11.50 -5.40 4.96
N PRO A 130 11.67 -4.07 4.78
CA PRO A 130 12.65 -3.27 5.51
C PRO A 130 12.50 -3.37 7.04
N LEU A 131 13.55 -3.83 7.73
CA LEU A 131 13.53 -4.07 9.18
C LEU A 131 13.18 -2.81 9.98
N MET A 132 13.69 -1.65 9.54
CA MET A 132 13.51 -0.36 10.20
C MET A 132 12.02 0.04 10.42
N PHE A 133 11.09 -0.43 9.58
CA PHE A 133 9.66 -0.11 9.68
C PHE A 133 8.76 -1.32 9.93
N TYR A 134 9.19 -2.52 9.53
CA TYR A 134 8.38 -3.73 9.54
C TYR A 134 8.88 -4.81 10.52
N GLY A 135 9.92 -4.51 11.30
CA GLY A 135 10.52 -5.41 12.29
C GLY A 135 9.70 -5.58 13.58
N GLN A 136 8.74 -4.70 13.84
CA GLN A 136 7.87 -4.75 15.03
C GLN A 136 6.40 -4.85 14.65
N ARG A 137 5.57 -5.37 15.56
CA ARG A 137 4.12 -5.43 15.38
C ARG A 137 3.50 -4.11 15.86
N ILE A 138 2.37 -3.71 15.26
CA ILE A 138 1.62 -2.53 15.72
C ILE A 138 1.25 -2.65 17.20
N HIS A 139 0.82 -3.83 17.65
CA HIS A 139 0.40 -4.02 19.03
C HIS A 139 1.51 -3.81 20.06
N ASP A 140 2.78 -4.00 19.68
CA ASP A 140 3.93 -3.82 20.56
C ASP A 140 4.26 -2.32 20.77
N LYS A 141 3.71 -1.44 19.94
CA LYS A 141 3.85 0.03 20.03
C LYS A 141 2.50 0.75 20.11
N CYS A 142 1.43 0.02 20.43
CA CYS A 142 0.09 0.58 20.50
C CYS A 142 -0.11 1.38 21.80
N TYR A 143 -0.60 2.61 21.70
CA TYR A 143 -0.90 3.44 22.89
C TYR A 143 -2.05 2.86 23.75
N ARG A 144 -2.96 2.08 23.16
CA ARG A 144 -4.05 1.37 23.88
C ARG A 144 -3.59 0.08 24.55
N ARG A 145 -2.27 -0.20 24.58
CA ARG A 145 -1.73 -1.45 25.13
C ARG A 145 -2.01 -1.61 26.62
N ALA A 146 -1.94 -0.53 27.40
CA ALA A 146 -2.30 -0.54 28.82
C ALA A 146 -3.72 -1.08 29.06
N HIS A 147 -4.70 -0.63 28.25
CA HIS A 147 -6.07 -1.13 28.32
C HIS A 147 -6.19 -2.60 27.91
N PHE A 148 -5.40 -3.05 26.92
CA PHE A 148 -5.34 -4.47 26.56
C PHE A 148 -4.86 -5.32 27.73
N ASP A 149 -3.75 -4.92 28.37
CA ASP A 149 -3.15 -5.65 29.49
C ASP A 149 -4.05 -5.61 30.74
N ALA A 150 -4.82 -4.53 30.94
CA ALA A 150 -5.79 -4.37 32.03
C ALA A 150 -7.15 -5.07 31.78
N GLY A 151 -7.36 -5.68 30.61
CA GLY A 151 -8.65 -6.31 30.26
C GLY A 151 -9.77 -5.33 29.92
N GLU A 152 -9.41 -4.08 29.64
CA GLU A 152 -10.32 -2.97 29.33
C GLU A 152 -10.58 -2.89 27.81
N PHE A 153 -11.76 -3.37 27.41
CA PHE A 153 -12.10 -3.53 26.00
C PHE A 153 -13.39 -2.81 25.63
N VAL A 154 -13.39 -2.25 24.43
CA VAL A 154 -14.61 -1.87 23.71
C VAL A 154 -15.39 -3.14 23.36
N GLN A 155 -16.69 -3.14 23.64
CA GLN A 155 -17.59 -4.28 23.36
C GLN A 155 -18.56 -3.97 22.22
N SER A 156 -18.95 -2.70 22.07
CA SER A 156 -19.77 -2.24 20.96
C SER A 156 -19.31 -0.86 20.48
N TRP A 157 -19.69 -0.51 19.26
CA TRP A 157 -19.35 0.80 18.72
C TRP A 157 -20.03 1.91 19.52
N ASP A 158 -19.26 2.95 19.86
CA ASP A 158 -19.72 4.12 20.63
C ASP A 158 -20.18 3.84 22.08
N ASP A 159 -19.75 2.71 22.67
CA ASP A 159 -19.90 2.49 24.12
C ASP A 159 -18.97 3.42 24.95
N ASP A 160 -19.17 3.45 26.26
CA ASP A 160 -18.34 4.29 27.16
C ASP A 160 -16.86 3.92 27.09
N ALA A 161 -16.55 2.64 26.86
CA ALA A 161 -15.18 2.18 26.69
C ALA A 161 -14.56 2.75 25.39
N ALA A 162 -15.30 2.82 24.29
CA ALA A 162 -14.89 3.39 23.02
C ALA A 162 -14.60 4.89 23.17
N ARG A 163 -15.48 5.62 23.86
CA ARG A 163 -15.33 7.05 24.15
C ARG A 163 -14.13 7.35 25.06
N LYS A 164 -13.78 6.41 25.94
CA LYS A 164 -12.58 6.45 26.79
C LYS A 164 -11.30 5.95 26.09
N GLY A 165 -11.39 5.47 24.86
CA GLY A 165 -10.22 5.01 24.10
C GLY A 165 -9.71 3.62 24.48
N TYR A 166 -10.56 2.75 25.02
CA TYR A 166 -10.20 1.39 25.43
C TYR A 166 -9.78 0.51 24.23
N CYS A 167 -9.21 -0.67 24.54
CA CYS A 167 -8.66 -1.53 23.50
C CYS A 167 -9.74 -2.09 22.57
N LEU A 168 -9.45 -2.09 21.26
CA LEU A 168 -10.34 -2.58 20.19
C LEU A 168 -10.18 -4.08 19.89
N TYR A 169 -9.51 -4.84 20.75
CA TYR A 169 -9.25 -6.26 20.52
C TYR A 169 -10.55 -7.04 20.27
N LYS A 170 -11.55 -6.88 21.14
CA LYS A 170 -12.87 -7.53 21.00
C LYS A 170 -13.67 -7.04 19.78
N MET A 171 -13.34 -5.87 19.24
CA MET A 171 -13.93 -5.32 18.00
C MET A 171 -13.27 -5.89 16.73
N GLY A 172 -12.29 -6.78 16.88
CA GLY A 172 -11.63 -7.46 15.76
C GLY A 172 -10.30 -6.83 15.32
N CYS A 173 -9.66 -6.02 16.17
CA CYS A 173 -8.33 -5.47 15.90
C CYS A 173 -7.33 -6.55 15.47
N LYS A 174 -6.56 -6.26 14.41
CA LYS A 174 -5.53 -7.16 13.84
C LYS A 174 -4.10 -6.67 14.10
N GLY A 175 -3.90 -5.83 15.11
CA GLY A 175 -2.57 -5.36 15.50
C GLY A 175 -1.68 -6.46 16.12
N LEU A 176 -2.27 -7.52 16.68
CA LEU A 176 -1.55 -8.68 17.25
C LEU A 176 -0.99 -9.64 16.17
N PRO A 177 -1.75 -10.09 15.15
CA PRO A 177 -1.17 -10.82 14.03
C PRO A 177 -0.22 -9.92 13.21
N PRO A 178 0.75 -10.51 12.49
CA PRO A 178 1.91 -9.76 12.05
C PRO A 178 1.60 -8.92 10.80
N ILE A 179 2.41 -7.86 10.62
CA ILE A 179 2.65 -7.12 9.36
C ILE A 179 1.75 -5.89 9.13
N THR A 180 2.03 -4.82 9.86
CA THR A 180 1.75 -3.44 9.44
C THR A 180 2.94 -2.56 9.87
N PRO A 181 3.35 -1.56 9.08
CA PRO A 181 4.49 -0.72 9.42
C PRO A 181 4.19 0.12 10.67
N VAL A 182 5.14 0.16 11.61
CA VAL A 182 5.09 1.07 12.76
C VAL A 182 5.95 2.28 12.44
N PRO A 183 5.39 3.50 12.34
CA PRO A 183 6.23 4.68 12.24
C PRO A 183 6.90 4.98 13.60
N PRO A 184 8.17 5.42 13.63
CA PRO A 184 8.82 5.89 14.87
C PRO A 184 8.21 7.19 15.42
N HIS A 185 7.41 7.89 14.62
CA HIS A 185 6.64 9.06 15.04
C HIS A 185 5.13 8.77 14.95
N ALA A 186 4.44 8.97 16.09
CA ALA A 186 3.07 8.57 16.39
C ALA A 186 1.96 9.29 15.58
N GLY A 187 2.18 9.68 14.33
CA GLY A 187 1.22 10.50 13.56
C GLY A 187 0.18 9.68 12.78
N MET A 188 0.59 8.67 12.00
CA MET A 188 -0.27 8.18 10.92
C MET A 188 -0.91 6.78 11.13
N MET A 189 -0.28 5.85 11.87
CA MET A 189 -0.94 4.57 12.28
C MET A 189 -1.68 4.68 13.61
N ALA A 190 -1.28 5.67 14.40
CA ALA A 190 -2.12 6.33 15.37
C ALA A 190 -3.51 6.60 14.78
N PHE A 191 -3.62 7.01 13.51
CA PHE A 191 -4.90 7.42 12.92
C PHE A 191 -5.99 6.35 12.93
N LEU A 192 -5.74 5.10 12.54
CA LEU A 192 -6.81 4.08 12.52
C LEU A 192 -7.23 3.69 13.95
N SER A 193 -6.26 3.38 14.81
CA SER A 193 -6.58 3.07 16.22
C SER A 193 -7.06 4.29 17.01
N GLN A 194 -6.74 5.53 16.65
CA GLN A 194 -7.22 6.77 17.31
C GLN A 194 -8.57 7.22 16.78
N SER A 195 -8.86 7.02 15.50
CA SER A 195 -10.18 7.27 14.90
C SER A 195 -11.20 6.15 15.18
N SER A 196 -10.85 5.17 16.03
CA SER A 196 -11.66 3.98 16.31
C SER A 196 -11.98 3.11 15.07
N LEU A 197 -11.26 3.33 13.96
CA LEU A 197 -11.30 2.47 12.78
C LEU A 197 -10.41 1.26 13.02
N VAL A 198 -11.01 0.08 13.14
CA VAL A 198 -10.26 -1.18 13.22
C VAL A 198 -9.34 -1.30 12.00
N THR A 199 -8.04 -1.49 12.25
CA THR A 199 -6.97 -1.69 11.26
C THR A 199 -7.43 -2.56 10.08
N ALA A 200 -7.84 -1.91 8.98
CA ALA A 200 -8.16 -2.34 7.59
C ALA A 200 -8.86 -3.70 7.30
N ALA A 201 -8.95 -4.65 8.23
CA ALA A 201 -9.56 -5.95 8.03
C ALA A 201 -11.10 -5.90 8.03
N TRP A 202 -11.71 -4.81 8.51
CA TRP A 202 -13.16 -4.68 8.58
C TRP A 202 -13.80 -4.35 7.22
N ALA A 203 -13.11 -3.63 6.34
CA ALA A 203 -13.57 -3.40 4.97
C ALA A 203 -13.76 -4.71 4.19
N VAL A 204 -12.98 -5.74 4.51
CA VAL A 204 -13.06 -7.06 3.86
C VAL A 204 -14.27 -7.88 4.34
N ARG A 205 -14.71 -7.73 5.60
CA ARG A 205 -15.79 -8.60 6.15
C ARG A 205 -17.19 -8.14 5.77
N LYS A 206 -17.44 -6.83 5.59
CA LYS A 206 -18.77 -6.32 5.21
C LYS A 206 -19.08 -6.43 3.71
N MET A 207 -18.07 -6.54 2.85
CA MET A 207 -18.27 -6.75 1.42
C MET A 207 -18.79 -8.17 1.10
N VAL A 208 -18.57 -9.13 2.00
CA VAL A 208 -19.00 -10.54 1.84
C VAL A 208 -20.42 -10.79 2.34
N SER A 209 -21.00 -9.92 3.17
CA SER A 209 -22.29 -10.18 3.82
C SER A 209 -23.50 -9.46 3.21
N GLY A 210 -23.38 -8.81 2.05
CA GLY A 210 -24.54 -8.30 1.28
C GLY A 210 -25.45 -7.28 1.98
N ILE A 211 -25.06 -6.72 3.13
CA ILE A 211 -25.86 -5.74 3.86
C ILE A 211 -25.47 -4.33 3.38
N ALA A 212 -26.35 -3.73 2.59
CA ALA A 212 -26.24 -2.32 2.22
C ALA A 212 -26.39 -1.44 3.47
N VAL A 213 -25.30 -0.83 3.92
CA VAL A 213 -25.36 0.28 4.88
C VAL A 213 -25.50 1.56 4.07
N ARG A 214 -26.69 2.17 4.09
CA ARG A 214 -26.88 3.57 3.69
C ARG A 214 -26.08 4.46 4.65
N SER A 215 -24.83 4.75 4.29
CA SER A 215 -24.04 5.79 4.96
C SER A 215 -24.30 7.12 4.26
N THR A 216 -25.17 7.94 4.84
CA THR A 216 -25.43 9.33 4.45
C THR A 216 -24.28 10.29 4.80
N ALA A 217 -23.19 9.82 5.41
CA ALA A 217 -22.06 10.66 5.81
C ALA A 217 -21.02 10.92 4.70
N ALA A 218 -21.10 10.23 3.56
CA ALA A 218 -20.09 10.34 2.50
C ALA A 218 -20.31 11.50 1.51
N TRP A 219 -21.38 12.28 1.66
CA TRP A 219 -21.77 13.32 0.68
C TRP A 219 -21.54 14.77 1.14
N SER A 220 -21.18 15.04 2.40
CA SER A 220 -21.01 16.42 2.90
C SER A 220 -19.60 17.01 2.76
N ILE A 221 -18.59 16.20 2.38
CA ILE A 221 -17.19 16.67 2.31
C ILE A 221 -16.80 17.19 0.92
N PHE A 222 -17.64 17.02 -0.10
CA PHE A 222 -17.32 17.40 -1.49
C PHE A 222 -17.80 18.79 -1.96
N ARG A 223 -18.19 19.72 -1.07
CA ARG A 223 -18.80 21.00 -1.49
C ARG A 223 -18.25 22.30 -0.87
N LYS A 224 -17.00 22.35 -0.42
CA LYS A 224 -16.39 23.63 -0.01
C LYS A 224 -14.93 23.81 -0.45
N TRP A 225 -14.72 23.82 -1.76
CA TRP A 225 -13.61 24.55 -2.38
C TRP A 225 -14.15 25.18 -3.67
N VAL A 226 -14.70 26.39 -3.54
CA VAL A 226 -15.05 27.26 -4.67
C VAL A 226 -13.76 27.92 -5.14
N LEU A 227 -13.47 27.75 -6.42
CA LEU A 227 -12.38 28.38 -7.16
C LEU A 227 -12.56 29.91 -7.16
N ILE A 228 -11.58 30.64 -6.62
CA ILE A 228 -11.43 32.08 -6.87
C ILE A 228 -10.41 32.21 -8.02
N PRO A 229 -10.78 32.73 -9.20
CA PRO A 229 -9.82 32.97 -10.27
C PRO A 229 -8.91 34.17 -9.95
N PRO A 230 -7.64 34.19 -10.39
CA PRO A 230 -6.74 35.32 -10.20
C PRO A 230 -7.14 36.53 -11.07
N PRO A 231 -6.80 37.77 -10.66
CA PRO A 231 -7.12 38.98 -11.40
C PRO A 231 -6.29 39.09 -12.69
N ILE A 232 -6.97 39.45 -13.78
CA ILE A 232 -6.36 39.81 -15.06
C ILE A 232 -5.71 41.19 -14.91
N PRO A 233 -4.42 41.40 -15.27
CA PRO A 233 -3.84 42.73 -15.30
C PRO A 233 -4.33 43.50 -16.54
N SER A 234 -4.84 44.70 -16.30
CA SER A 234 -5.21 45.68 -17.32
C SER A 234 -3.98 46.47 -17.78
N VAL A 235 -3.55 46.28 -19.02
CA VAL A 235 -3.09 47.33 -19.96
C VAL A 235 -3.36 46.84 -21.39
#